data_AF-A0A536Z7T0-F1
#
_entry.id   AF-A0A536Z7T0-F1
#
_cell.length_a   1.000
_cell.length_b   1.000
_cell.length_c   1.000
_cell.angle_alpha   90.00
_cell.angle_beta   90.00
_cell.angle_gamma   90.00
#
_symmetry.space_group_name_H-M   'P 1'
#
loop_
_entity.id
_entity.type
_entity.pdbx_description
1 polymer ?
#
loop_
_entity_poly.entity_id
_entity_poly.type
_entity_poly.pdbx_seq_one_letter_code
_entity_poly.pdbx_strand_id
1 'polypeptide(L)'
;MFCSDQGFVHCERPWRIQTMAAAFGWNGGCATPRDDCGKRDLLFGRAVDAEAEGVAPLATLVPYGRLLAEPLGGKIEAPFRLRPVTALDTGKVRACAAGADGQRPSRDDWEKCRGGNVVDIVAEGWGQGHARASALGVAGMMASLAAAANGQLELRQPHLVRGLHGVGSEGSSSLQSAVSRFGLADAGPNLLSRDVAEVILSGLSYGHRVGTSRLACEQVFDAQRCKDIDWIAGKTGTPTFPNDDRSLDELWRLCGRGAARTRAEQAACGPLRPYKWYVAAYRTERGDPRWTKVIGVLTERNWIRDTGRIHGAGDHGPNPAAEIAMQVAGRHAGFVTGYIQ
;
A
#
# COMPACT_ATOMS: atom_id res chain seq x y z
N MET A 1 -16.07 -11.44 -5.63
CA MET A 1 -16.54 -12.48 -4.69
C MET A 1 -15.40 -12.89 -3.79
N PHE A 2 -15.59 -12.86 -2.48
CA PHE A 2 -14.59 -13.24 -1.49
C PHE A 2 -14.47 -14.76 -1.39
N CYS A 3 -13.30 -15.24 -0.94
CA CYS A 3 -13.09 -16.65 -0.59
C CYS A 3 -14.17 -17.17 0.38
N SER A 4 -14.57 -16.31 1.33
CA SER A 4 -15.68 -16.52 2.26
C SER A 4 -17.03 -16.67 1.58
N ASP A 5 -17.31 -15.85 0.58
CA ASP A 5 -18.58 -15.88 -0.14
C ASP A 5 -18.73 -17.14 -1.00
N GLN A 6 -17.63 -17.84 -1.29
CA GLN A 6 -17.59 -19.06 -2.09
C GLN A 6 -17.28 -20.32 -1.26
N GLY A 7 -17.42 -20.27 0.07
CA GLY A 7 -17.12 -21.42 0.94
C GLY A 7 -15.70 -21.96 0.78
N PHE A 8 -14.78 -21.09 0.33
CA PHE A 8 -13.36 -21.35 0.12
C PHE A 8 -13.03 -22.49 -0.86
N VAL A 9 -13.96 -22.84 -1.75
CA VAL A 9 -13.80 -23.92 -2.73
C VAL A 9 -12.85 -23.53 -3.87
N HIS A 10 -12.60 -22.23 -4.08
CA HIS A 10 -11.73 -21.67 -5.13
C HIS A 10 -10.83 -20.53 -4.62
N CYS A 11 -10.06 -20.77 -3.56
CA CYS A 11 -9.19 -19.76 -2.95
C CYS A 11 -7.89 -19.45 -3.72
N GLU A 12 -7.99 -19.30 -5.04
CA GLU A 12 -6.91 -18.81 -5.88
C GLU A 12 -6.74 -17.29 -5.78
N ARG A 13 -7.66 -16.59 -5.09
CA ARG A 13 -7.71 -15.13 -5.05
C ARG A 13 -6.37 -14.47 -4.70
N PRO A 14 -5.60 -14.89 -3.67
CA PRO A 14 -4.31 -14.29 -3.38
C PRO A 14 -3.36 -14.34 -4.59
N TRP A 15 -3.28 -15.50 -5.24
CA TRP A 15 -2.48 -15.70 -6.45
C TRP A 15 -3.00 -14.87 -7.62
N ARG A 16 -4.33 -14.86 -7.84
CA ARG A 16 -4.96 -14.00 -8.85
C ARG A 16 -4.66 -12.53 -8.61
N ILE A 17 -4.65 -12.05 -7.36
CA ILE A 17 -4.29 -10.66 -7.06
C ILE A 17 -2.81 -10.41 -7.42
N GLN A 18 -1.90 -11.34 -7.10
CA GLN A 18 -0.48 -11.21 -7.48
C GLN A 18 -0.32 -11.19 -9.02
N THR A 19 -1.02 -12.07 -9.74
CA THR A 19 -1.04 -12.11 -11.21
C THR A 19 -1.62 -10.83 -11.79
N MET A 20 -2.74 -10.33 -11.26
CA MET A 20 -3.35 -9.10 -11.73
C MET A 20 -2.49 -7.87 -11.43
N ALA A 21 -1.80 -7.83 -10.27
CA ALA A 21 -0.87 -6.76 -9.96
C ALA A 21 0.30 -6.73 -10.96
N ALA A 22 0.80 -7.89 -11.40
CA ALA A 22 1.77 -7.95 -12.49
C ALA A 22 1.15 -7.50 -13.83
N ALA A 23 -0.06 -7.94 -14.15
CA ALA A 23 -0.78 -7.57 -15.38
C ALA A 23 -1.09 -6.07 -15.46
N PHE A 24 -1.28 -5.39 -14.33
CA PHE A 24 -1.42 -3.93 -14.27
C PHE A 24 -0.08 -3.18 -14.30
N GLY A 25 1.04 -3.89 -14.41
CA GLY A 25 2.38 -3.31 -14.39
C GLY A 25 2.84 -2.86 -13.00
N TRP A 26 2.14 -3.25 -11.93
CA TRP A 26 2.50 -2.87 -10.56
C TRP A 26 3.63 -3.72 -10.00
N ASN A 27 3.74 -4.98 -10.41
CA ASN A 27 4.79 -5.90 -9.97
C ASN A 27 5.71 -6.30 -11.13
N GLY A 28 6.28 -5.29 -11.82
CA GLY A 28 7.21 -5.52 -12.94
C GLY A 28 8.39 -6.40 -12.53
N GLY A 29 8.83 -7.28 -13.44
CA GLY A 29 9.96 -8.18 -13.20
C GLY A 29 9.72 -9.33 -12.23
N CYS A 30 8.49 -9.52 -11.75
CA CYS A 30 8.10 -10.58 -10.80
C CYS A 30 7.56 -11.87 -11.44
N ALA A 31 7.67 -12.05 -12.77
CA ALA A 31 7.24 -13.30 -13.41
C ALA A 31 8.07 -14.50 -12.91
N THR A 32 9.36 -14.28 -12.67
CA THR A 32 10.26 -15.23 -12.00
C THR A 32 10.67 -14.65 -10.65
N PRO A 33 10.61 -15.42 -9.54
CA PRO A 33 11.07 -14.96 -8.22
C PRO A 33 12.54 -14.53 -8.26
N ARG A 34 12.81 -13.25 -7.96
CA ARG A 34 14.16 -12.68 -7.80
C ARG A 34 14.17 -11.65 -6.68
N ASP A 35 15.32 -11.36 -6.11
CA ASP A 35 15.44 -10.40 -5.00
C ASP A 35 15.24 -8.94 -5.43
N ASP A 36 15.35 -8.66 -6.73
CA ASP A 36 15.18 -7.34 -7.35
C ASP A 36 13.82 -7.15 -8.03
N CYS A 37 12.99 -8.20 -8.08
CA CYS A 37 11.68 -8.13 -8.69
C CYS A 37 10.77 -7.15 -7.95
N GLY A 38 9.88 -6.47 -8.67
CA GLY A 38 8.93 -5.52 -8.08
C GLY A 38 9.61 -4.28 -7.53
N LYS A 39 10.83 -3.99 -7.97
CA LYS A 39 11.50 -2.71 -7.72
C LYS A 39 11.46 -1.85 -8.98
N ARG A 40 11.60 -0.54 -8.80
CA ARG A 40 11.73 0.44 -9.88
C ARG A 40 12.85 1.42 -9.57
N ASP A 41 13.47 1.94 -10.61
CA ASP A 41 14.38 3.07 -10.48
C ASP A 41 13.58 4.37 -10.29
N LEU A 42 13.71 4.98 -9.10
CA LEU A 42 13.05 6.23 -8.76
C LEU A 42 13.68 7.45 -9.43
N LEU A 43 14.94 7.40 -9.86
CA LEU A 43 15.56 8.58 -10.46
C LEU A 43 14.98 8.84 -11.85
N PHE A 44 14.93 7.82 -12.69
CA PHE A 44 14.54 7.94 -14.09
C PHE A 44 13.26 7.18 -14.47
N GLY A 45 12.63 6.47 -13.54
CA GLY A 45 11.36 5.76 -13.74
C GLY A 45 11.47 4.42 -14.47
N ARG A 46 12.69 3.89 -14.65
CA ARG A 46 12.94 2.66 -15.42
C ARG A 46 12.60 1.40 -14.62
N ALA A 47 12.19 0.34 -15.33
CA ALA A 47 12.09 -1.00 -14.75
C ALA A 47 13.49 -1.60 -14.56
N VAL A 48 13.67 -2.46 -13.55
CA VAL A 48 14.96 -3.11 -13.25
C VAL A 48 15.43 -4.02 -14.39
N ASP A 49 14.49 -4.55 -15.17
CA ASP A 49 14.75 -5.54 -16.23
C ASP A 49 14.91 -4.90 -17.61
N ALA A 50 14.85 -3.56 -17.70
CA ALA A 50 15.17 -2.89 -18.95
C ALA A 50 16.68 -3.03 -19.17
N GLU A 51 17.09 -4.08 -19.87
CA GLU A 51 18.46 -4.30 -20.32
C GLU A 51 18.95 -3.06 -21.05
N ALA A 52 19.71 -2.21 -20.35
CA ALA A 52 20.47 -1.16 -20.97
C ALA A 52 21.82 -1.78 -21.33
N GLU A 53 21.98 -2.14 -22.60
CA GLU A 53 23.27 -2.52 -23.16
C GLU A 53 24.34 -1.47 -22.77
N GLY A 54 25.29 -1.87 -21.93
CA GLY A 54 26.60 -1.24 -21.82
C GLY A 54 26.93 -0.44 -20.55
N VAL A 55 25.97 0.06 -19.75
CA VAL A 55 26.28 0.75 -18.47
C VAL A 55 25.12 0.63 -17.48
N ALA A 56 25.39 0.17 -16.27
CA ALA A 56 24.40 0.19 -15.18
C ALA A 56 24.06 1.65 -14.82
N PRO A 57 22.80 2.10 -14.97
CA PRO A 57 22.42 3.46 -14.64
C PRO A 57 22.57 3.73 -13.14
N LEU A 58 22.73 5.01 -12.78
CA LEU A 58 22.49 5.48 -11.40
C LEU A 58 21.03 5.16 -11.07
N ALA A 59 20.79 4.08 -10.34
CA ALA A 59 19.46 3.60 -10.02
C ALA A 59 19.25 3.61 -8.50
N THR A 60 18.20 4.29 -8.06
CA THR A 60 17.73 4.13 -6.67
C THR A 60 16.54 3.19 -6.70
N LEU A 61 16.81 1.91 -6.45
CA LEU A 61 15.79 0.87 -6.51
C LEU A 61 14.89 0.91 -5.28
N VAL A 62 13.61 1.17 -5.53
CA VAL A 62 12.57 1.22 -4.51
C VAL A 62 11.53 0.15 -4.77
N PRO A 63 11.03 -0.55 -3.73
CA PRO A 63 9.90 -1.46 -3.90
C PRO A 63 8.70 -0.73 -4.50
N TYR A 64 8.06 -1.32 -5.49
CA TYR A 64 6.90 -0.81 -6.20
C TYR A 64 5.79 -1.86 -6.23
N GLY A 65 4.53 -1.42 -6.22
CA GLY A 65 3.39 -2.32 -6.19
C GLY A 65 3.17 -3.00 -4.83
N ARG A 66 2.61 -4.22 -4.88
CA ARG A 66 2.29 -5.05 -3.72
C ARG A 66 2.76 -6.47 -3.97
N LEU A 67 3.71 -6.93 -3.15
CA LEU A 67 4.31 -8.25 -3.28
C LEU A 67 3.79 -9.19 -2.19
N LEU A 68 3.37 -10.40 -2.59
CA LEU A 68 3.22 -11.53 -1.68
C LEU A 68 4.61 -12.09 -1.37
N ALA A 69 5.00 -12.08 -0.10
CA ALA A 69 6.35 -12.47 0.32
C ALA A 69 6.31 -13.43 1.50
N GLU A 70 7.40 -14.14 1.74
CA GLU A 70 7.57 -14.98 2.92
C GLU A 70 9.01 -14.89 3.44
N PRO A 71 9.23 -15.01 4.77
CA PRO A 71 10.57 -15.06 5.31
C PRO A 71 11.27 -16.36 4.89
N LEU A 72 12.55 -16.26 4.51
CA LEU A 72 13.37 -17.41 4.17
C LEU A 72 13.44 -18.40 5.35
N GLY A 73 13.05 -19.65 5.08
CA GLY A 73 13.02 -20.70 6.09
C GLY A 73 12.00 -20.49 7.22
N GLY A 74 11.00 -19.60 7.05
CA GLY A 74 9.94 -19.39 8.04
C GLY A 74 10.37 -18.66 9.32
N LYS A 75 11.55 -18.02 9.31
CA LYS A 75 12.10 -17.31 10.48
C LYS A 75 11.74 -15.83 10.41
N ILE A 76 11.13 -15.28 11.47
CA ILE A 76 10.58 -13.90 11.49
C ILE A 76 11.61 -12.82 11.09
N GLU A 77 12.89 -13.02 11.41
CA GLU A 77 13.97 -12.07 11.10
C GLU A 77 14.75 -12.37 9.82
N ALA A 78 14.38 -13.44 9.09
CA ALA A 78 15.07 -13.78 7.86
C ALA A 78 14.70 -12.81 6.72
N PRO A 79 15.58 -12.65 5.71
CA PRO A 79 15.24 -11.94 4.49
C PRO A 79 13.96 -12.51 3.86
N PHE A 80 13.22 -11.66 3.17
CA PHE A 80 11.98 -12.04 2.48
C PHE A 80 12.26 -12.43 1.04
N ARG A 81 11.54 -13.45 0.55
CA ARG A 81 11.46 -13.78 -0.88
C ARG A 81 10.04 -13.66 -1.39
N LEU A 82 9.87 -13.55 -2.70
CA LEU A 82 8.55 -13.66 -3.33
C LEU A 82 7.95 -15.03 -3.00
N ARG A 83 6.68 -15.06 -2.58
CA ARG A 83 6.01 -16.29 -2.20
C ARG A 83 5.68 -17.11 -3.47
N PRO A 84 6.11 -18.39 -3.55
CA PRO A 84 5.74 -19.24 -4.66
C PRO A 84 4.27 -19.62 -4.59
N VAL A 85 3.64 -19.83 -5.76
CA VAL A 85 2.27 -20.37 -5.83
C VAL A 85 2.25 -21.72 -5.11
N THR A 86 1.40 -21.82 -4.09
CA THR A 86 1.26 -23.00 -3.25
C THR A 86 -0.20 -23.40 -3.15
N ALA A 87 -0.47 -24.70 -3.20
CA ALA A 87 -1.82 -25.24 -2.99
C ALA A 87 -2.27 -24.98 -1.54
N LEU A 88 -3.47 -24.42 -1.38
CA LEU A 88 -4.06 -24.20 -0.06
C LEU A 88 -4.76 -25.47 0.42
N ASP A 89 -4.56 -25.82 1.70
CA ASP A 89 -5.27 -26.90 2.37
C ASP A 89 -6.73 -26.46 2.61
N THR A 90 -7.63 -26.93 1.76
CA THR A 90 -9.05 -26.54 1.76
C THR A 90 -9.75 -26.90 3.07
N GLY A 91 -9.31 -27.95 3.77
CA GLY A 91 -9.83 -28.33 5.08
C GLY A 91 -9.49 -27.29 6.15
N LYS A 92 -8.23 -26.84 6.21
CA LYS A 92 -7.80 -25.77 7.12
C LYS A 92 -8.45 -24.42 6.81
N VAL A 93 -8.59 -24.11 5.52
CA VAL A 93 -9.25 -22.89 5.09
C VAL A 93 -10.73 -22.89 5.52
N ARG A 94 -11.45 -24.00 5.32
CA ARG A 94 -12.85 -24.15 5.76
C ARG A 94 -13.00 -24.11 7.28
N ALA A 95 -12.08 -24.71 8.03
CA ALA A 95 -12.10 -24.63 9.49
C ALA A 95 -11.89 -23.19 9.98
N CYS A 96 -11.04 -22.41 9.32
CA CYS A 96 -10.85 -20.99 9.65
C CYS A 96 -12.07 -20.13 9.32
N ALA A 97 -12.76 -20.46 8.23
CA ALA A 97 -13.98 -19.78 7.81
C ALA A 97 -15.14 -19.94 8.78
N ALA A 98 -15.11 -21.00 9.59
CA ALA A 98 -16.21 -21.38 10.44
C ALA A 98 -16.43 -20.32 11.52
N GLY A 99 -17.67 -19.83 11.60
CA GLY A 99 -18.12 -18.85 12.57
C GLY A 99 -17.92 -19.33 14.01
N ALA A 100 -18.30 -18.52 14.99
CA ALA A 100 -18.25 -18.94 16.41
C ALA A 100 -18.99 -20.27 16.69
N ASP A 101 -19.96 -20.65 15.84
CA ASP A 101 -20.72 -21.90 15.90
C ASP A 101 -20.06 -23.09 15.17
N GLY A 102 -18.92 -22.88 14.51
CA GLY A 102 -18.23 -23.91 13.73
C GLY A 102 -18.96 -24.33 12.44
N GLN A 103 -20.06 -23.65 12.07
CA GLN A 103 -21.00 -24.11 11.05
C GLN A 103 -21.21 -23.06 9.96
N ARG A 104 -21.39 -21.79 10.33
CA ARG A 104 -21.70 -20.71 9.37
C ARG A 104 -20.44 -19.96 8.98
N PRO A 105 -20.15 -19.75 7.69
CA PRO A 105 -19.04 -18.91 7.27
C PRO A 105 -19.16 -17.50 7.86
N SER A 106 -18.14 -17.05 8.59
CA SER A 106 -18.02 -15.66 9.07
C SER A 106 -17.15 -14.86 8.09
N ARG A 107 -17.44 -13.56 7.96
CA ARG A 107 -16.66 -12.64 7.13
C ARG A 107 -15.35 -12.22 7.80
N ASP A 108 -15.27 -12.30 9.12
CA ASP A 108 -14.24 -11.63 9.92
C ASP A 108 -13.44 -12.58 10.83
N ASP A 109 -13.73 -13.88 10.85
CA ASP A 109 -13.09 -14.86 11.76
C ASP A 109 -11.72 -15.38 11.27
N TRP A 110 -11.07 -14.69 10.34
CA TRP A 110 -9.73 -15.08 9.85
C TRP A 110 -8.68 -15.09 10.97
N GLU A 111 -8.92 -14.38 12.07
CA GLU A 111 -8.08 -14.39 13.28
C GLU A 111 -8.00 -15.78 13.95
N LYS A 112 -9.00 -16.65 13.70
CA LYS A 112 -9.03 -18.03 14.22
C LYS A 112 -8.22 -19.01 13.36
N CYS A 113 -7.83 -18.61 12.15
CA CYS A 113 -6.95 -19.41 11.30
C CYS A 113 -5.67 -19.78 12.08
N ARG A 114 -5.32 -21.07 12.13
CA ARG A 114 -4.03 -21.54 12.64
C ARG A 114 -3.34 -22.41 11.60
N GLY A 115 -2.02 -22.24 11.47
CA GLY A 115 -1.19 -22.93 10.49
C GLY A 115 -0.66 -21.96 9.44
N GLY A 116 0.58 -21.48 9.66
CA GLY A 116 1.22 -20.35 8.98
C GLY A 116 0.81 -20.17 7.53
N ASN A 117 1.17 -21.11 6.65
CA ASN A 117 0.99 -20.94 5.21
C ASN A 117 -0.44 -20.57 4.76
N VAL A 118 -1.48 -21.17 5.34
CA VAL A 118 -2.87 -20.89 4.93
C VAL A 118 -3.34 -19.53 5.45
N VAL A 119 -3.04 -19.22 6.71
CA VAL A 119 -3.38 -17.94 7.34
C VAL A 119 -2.67 -16.81 6.63
N ASP A 120 -1.37 -16.99 6.40
CA ASP A 120 -0.48 -15.98 5.85
C ASP A 120 -0.92 -15.65 4.42
N ILE A 121 -1.22 -16.63 3.57
CA ILE A 121 -1.63 -16.38 2.18
C ILE A 121 -2.99 -15.66 2.11
N VAL A 122 -3.95 -16.06 2.94
CA VAL A 122 -5.27 -15.41 2.97
C VAL A 122 -5.15 -13.99 3.50
N ALA A 123 -4.44 -13.80 4.62
CA ALA A 123 -4.19 -12.48 5.22
C ALA A 123 -3.39 -11.57 4.28
N GLU A 124 -2.37 -12.10 3.60
CA GLU A 124 -1.61 -11.37 2.59
C GLU A 124 -2.51 -10.89 1.45
N GLY A 125 -3.50 -11.69 1.04
CA GLY A 125 -4.57 -11.30 0.12
C GLY A 125 -5.29 -10.00 0.47
N TRP A 126 -5.37 -9.66 1.76
CA TRP A 126 -5.94 -8.44 2.31
C TRP A 126 -4.91 -7.34 2.61
N GLY A 127 -3.65 -7.56 2.23
CA GLY A 127 -2.54 -6.65 2.54
C GLY A 127 -1.98 -6.81 3.95
N GLN A 128 -2.31 -7.90 4.64
CA GLN A 128 -1.80 -8.26 5.97
C GLN A 128 -0.66 -9.30 5.86
N GLY A 129 -0.26 -9.89 6.99
CA GLY A 129 0.77 -10.93 7.02
C GLY A 129 2.13 -10.44 6.51
N HIS A 130 2.67 -11.13 5.52
CA HIS A 130 3.97 -10.80 4.95
C HIS A 130 3.91 -9.98 3.66
N ALA A 131 2.73 -9.48 3.27
CA ALA A 131 2.61 -8.61 2.10
C ALA A 131 3.50 -7.38 2.29
N ARG A 132 4.17 -6.96 1.20
CA ARG A 132 5.07 -5.80 1.20
C ARG A 132 4.65 -4.81 0.14
N ALA A 133 4.61 -3.54 0.54
CA ALA A 133 4.41 -2.40 -0.33
C ALA A 133 5.17 -1.20 0.24
N SER A 134 5.60 -0.29 -0.62
CA SER A 134 6.15 1.01 -0.22
C SER A 134 5.11 2.11 -0.43
N ALA A 135 5.27 3.25 0.26
CA ALA A 135 4.34 4.37 0.07
C ALA A 135 4.35 4.93 -1.35
N LEU A 136 5.53 4.99 -1.96
CA LEU A 136 5.67 5.34 -3.37
C LEU A 136 5.00 4.32 -4.28
N GLY A 137 5.17 3.01 -4.01
CA GLY A 137 4.54 1.94 -4.77
C GLY A 137 3.02 2.06 -4.75
N VAL A 138 2.44 2.26 -3.57
CA VAL A 138 0.99 2.45 -3.40
C VAL A 138 0.49 3.74 -4.07
N ALA A 139 1.24 4.84 -3.95
CA ALA A 139 0.91 6.08 -4.66
C ALA A 139 0.98 5.89 -6.19
N GLY A 140 1.96 5.15 -6.70
CA GLY A 140 2.08 4.83 -8.12
C GLY A 140 0.93 3.96 -8.64
N MET A 141 0.48 2.97 -7.87
CA MET A 141 -0.73 2.20 -8.20
C MET A 141 -1.97 3.12 -8.31
N MET A 142 -2.12 4.07 -7.38
CA MET A 142 -3.17 5.09 -7.44
C MET A 142 -2.99 6.02 -8.64
N ALA A 143 -1.76 6.36 -9.04
CA ALA A 143 -1.49 7.19 -10.21
C ALA A 143 -1.94 6.50 -11.50
N SER A 144 -1.67 5.20 -11.66
CA SER A 144 -2.16 4.43 -12.80
C SER A 144 -3.68 4.39 -12.85
N LEU A 145 -4.32 4.22 -11.69
CA LEU A 145 -5.79 4.24 -11.57
C LEU A 145 -6.37 5.62 -11.95
N ALA A 146 -5.81 6.70 -11.41
CA ALA A 146 -6.19 8.07 -11.72
C ALA A 146 -6.03 8.39 -13.21
N ALA A 147 -4.89 8.01 -13.80
CA ALA A 147 -4.62 8.17 -15.23
C ALA A 147 -5.62 7.39 -16.09
N ALA A 148 -5.94 6.14 -15.72
CA ALA A 148 -6.90 5.31 -16.45
C ALA A 148 -8.31 5.91 -16.41
N ALA A 149 -8.75 6.39 -15.25
CA ALA A 149 -10.04 7.07 -15.10
C ALA A 149 -10.11 8.39 -15.90
N ASN A 150 -8.97 9.06 -16.08
CA ASN A 150 -8.87 10.23 -16.96
C ASN A 150 -8.86 9.86 -18.46
N GLY A 151 -8.90 8.58 -18.83
CA GLY A 151 -8.80 8.10 -20.21
C GLY A 151 -7.39 8.12 -20.79
N GLN A 152 -6.35 8.20 -19.95
CA GLN A 152 -4.96 8.19 -20.43
C GLN A 152 -4.54 6.76 -20.77
N LEU A 153 -4.18 6.56 -22.05
CA LEU A 153 -3.71 5.28 -22.59
C LEU A 153 -2.24 5.02 -22.30
N GLU A 154 -1.48 6.05 -21.95
CA GLU A 154 -0.06 5.97 -21.62
C GLU A 154 0.20 6.64 -20.27
N LEU A 155 1.16 6.09 -19.52
CA LEU A 155 1.59 6.57 -18.23
C LEU A 155 3.10 6.55 -18.13
N ARG A 156 3.67 7.69 -17.73
CA ARG A 156 5.07 7.75 -17.32
C ARG A 156 5.19 7.28 -15.88
N GLN A 157 6.12 6.37 -15.63
CA GLN A 157 6.37 5.85 -14.29
C GLN A 157 6.91 6.96 -13.37
N PRO A 158 6.72 6.84 -12.03
CA PRO A 158 7.24 7.82 -11.08
C PRO A 158 8.76 7.99 -11.21
N HIS A 159 9.21 9.24 -11.28
CA HIS A 159 10.63 9.61 -11.38
C HIS A 159 10.87 10.94 -10.67
N LEU A 160 12.10 11.16 -10.20
CA LEU A 160 12.52 12.42 -9.55
C LEU A 160 13.22 13.38 -10.52
N VAL A 161 13.91 12.85 -11.54
CA VAL A 161 14.67 13.68 -12.47
C VAL A 161 13.74 14.24 -13.54
N ARG A 162 13.60 15.57 -13.63
CA ARG A 162 12.80 16.20 -14.70
C ARG A 162 13.57 16.33 -16.01
N GLY A 163 14.90 16.46 -15.94
CA GLY A 163 15.76 16.66 -17.10
C GLY A 163 17.23 16.64 -16.71
N LEU A 164 18.09 16.43 -17.70
CA LEU A 164 19.54 16.48 -17.57
C LEU A 164 20.08 17.67 -18.36
N HIS A 165 20.96 18.44 -17.73
CA HIS A 165 21.60 19.59 -18.34
C HIS A 165 23.11 19.36 -18.35
N GLY A 166 23.70 19.37 -19.54
CA GLY A 166 25.15 19.28 -19.71
C GLY A 166 25.80 20.63 -19.44
N VAL A 167 26.99 20.62 -18.83
CA VAL A 167 27.87 21.79 -18.73
C VAL A 167 29.11 21.46 -19.54
N GLY A 168 29.29 22.11 -20.70
CA GLY A 168 30.42 21.88 -21.58
C GLY A 168 30.45 22.88 -22.73
N SER A 169 31.64 23.10 -23.30
CA SER A 169 31.81 23.86 -24.54
C SER A 169 31.21 23.10 -25.73
N GLU A 170 30.77 23.80 -26.78
CA GLU A 170 30.39 23.19 -28.05
C GLU A 170 31.43 22.13 -28.46
N GLY A 171 30.96 20.92 -28.81
CA GLY A 171 31.82 19.81 -29.21
C GLY A 171 32.34 18.89 -28.09
N SER A 172 32.09 19.19 -26.81
CA SER A 172 32.27 18.21 -25.73
C SER A 172 31.24 17.07 -25.84
N SER A 173 31.58 15.88 -25.32
CA SER A 173 30.78 14.64 -25.46
C SER A 173 29.29 14.91 -25.39
N SER A 174 28.55 14.58 -26.45
CA SER A 174 27.19 15.08 -26.62
C SER A 174 26.31 14.70 -25.43
N LEU A 175 25.48 15.65 -24.97
CA LEU A 175 24.38 15.40 -24.04
C LEU A 175 23.56 14.16 -24.46
N GLN A 176 23.51 13.88 -25.75
CA GLN A 176 22.90 12.70 -26.36
C GLN A 176 23.47 11.37 -25.81
N SER A 177 24.78 11.28 -25.55
CA SER A 177 25.40 10.11 -24.90
C SER A 177 25.03 9.99 -23.43
N ALA A 178 24.86 11.11 -22.72
CA ALA A 178 24.39 11.11 -21.35
C ALA A 178 22.88 10.80 -21.26
N VAL A 179 22.07 11.29 -22.20
CA VAL A 179 20.63 11.02 -22.27
C VAL A 179 20.34 9.59 -22.73
N SER A 180 21.14 8.99 -23.60
CA SER A 180 21.00 7.55 -23.87
C SER A 180 21.32 6.71 -22.63
N ARG A 181 22.31 7.13 -21.83
CA ARG A 181 22.70 6.44 -20.57
C ARG A 181 21.72 6.69 -19.40
N PHE A 182 21.24 7.93 -19.24
CA PHE A 182 20.49 8.43 -18.08
C PHE A 182 19.14 9.07 -18.44
N GLY A 183 18.60 8.79 -19.63
CA GLY A 183 17.32 9.34 -20.09
C GLY A 183 16.14 8.85 -19.26
N LEU A 184 15.11 9.68 -19.16
CA LEU A 184 13.86 9.30 -18.52
C LEU A 184 13.22 8.11 -19.24
N ALA A 185 12.63 7.20 -18.48
CA ALA A 185 11.80 6.14 -19.04
C ALA A 185 10.67 6.77 -19.85
N ASP A 186 10.47 6.29 -21.07
CA ASP A 186 9.33 6.69 -21.90
C ASP A 186 8.00 6.36 -21.23
N ALA A 187 6.94 7.04 -21.66
CA ALA A 187 5.60 6.67 -21.25
C ALA A 187 5.32 5.26 -21.78
N GLY A 188 4.83 4.38 -20.91
CA GLY A 188 4.40 3.03 -21.28
C GLY A 188 2.88 2.96 -21.34
N PRO A 189 2.31 1.88 -21.91
CA PRO A 189 0.86 1.70 -21.92
C PRO A 189 0.30 1.64 -20.50
N ASN A 190 -0.85 2.28 -20.31
CA ASN A 190 -1.66 2.12 -19.11
C ASN A 190 -2.49 0.85 -19.23
N LEU A 191 -2.22 -0.12 -18.35
CA LEU A 191 -2.79 -1.47 -18.43
C LEU A 191 -4.12 -1.62 -17.67
N LEU A 192 -4.69 -0.50 -17.19
CA LEU A 192 -5.98 -0.46 -16.51
C LEU A 192 -7.08 0.04 -17.45
N SER A 193 -8.23 -0.64 -17.43
CA SER A 193 -9.43 -0.17 -18.13
C SER A 193 -9.98 1.10 -17.48
N ARG A 194 -10.40 2.04 -18.32
CA ARG A 194 -11.05 3.29 -17.91
C ARG A 194 -12.31 3.04 -17.08
N ASP A 195 -13.23 2.23 -17.58
CA ASP A 195 -14.53 1.98 -16.93
C ASP A 195 -14.34 1.39 -15.52
N VAL A 196 -13.37 0.47 -15.39
CA VAL A 196 -13.02 -0.12 -14.10
C VAL A 196 -12.41 0.93 -13.17
N ALA A 197 -11.53 1.77 -13.69
CA ALA A 197 -10.88 2.82 -12.90
C ALA A 197 -11.87 3.88 -12.39
N GLU A 198 -12.82 4.29 -13.22
CA GLU A 198 -13.89 5.22 -12.85
C GLU A 198 -14.77 4.65 -11.72
N VAL A 199 -15.16 3.37 -11.81
CA VAL A 199 -15.94 2.70 -10.76
C VAL A 199 -15.17 2.64 -9.44
N ILE A 200 -13.88 2.28 -9.48
CA ILE A 200 -13.06 2.20 -8.27
C ILE A 200 -12.92 3.58 -7.63
N LEU A 201 -12.54 4.61 -8.39
CA LEU A 201 -12.37 5.97 -7.85
C LEU A 201 -13.70 6.55 -7.35
N SER A 202 -14.80 6.28 -8.02
CA SER A 202 -16.14 6.64 -7.54
C SER A 202 -16.41 6.02 -6.16
N GLY A 203 -16.16 4.72 -5.98
CA GLY A 203 -16.29 4.07 -4.66
C GLY A 203 -15.37 4.69 -3.60
N LEU A 204 -14.12 5.00 -3.96
CA LEU A 204 -13.15 5.63 -3.06
C LEU A 204 -13.53 7.08 -2.68
N SER A 205 -14.31 7.77 -3.50
CA SER A 205 -14.80 9.14 -3.20
C SER A 205 -15.85 9.20 -2.08
N TYR A 206 -16.33 8.05 -1.59
CA TYR A 206 -17.24 7.99 -0.44
C TYR A 206 -16.53 7.68 0.89
N GLY A 207 -15.26 7.26 0.86
CA GLY A 207 -14.55 6.77 2.05
C GLY A 207 -14.42 7.79 3.17
N HIS A 208 -14.25 9.08 2.85
CA HIS A 208 -14.22 10.17 3.82
C HIS A 208 -15.60 10.68 4.25
N ARG A 209 -16.67 10.29 3.55
CA ARG A 209 -18.04 10.72 3.87
C ARG A 209 -18.67 9.80 4.92
N VAL A 210 -18.56 8.49 4.70
CA VAL A 210 -19.25 7.46 5.50
C VAL A 210 -18.35 6.29 5.88
N GLY A 211 -17.10 6.28 5.42
CA GLY A 211 -16.17 5.18 5.59
C GLY A 211 -15.13 5.39 6.70
N THR A 212 -14.07 4.59 6.61
CA THR A 212 -12.99 4.49 7.59
C THR A 212 -12.09 5.74 7.66
N SER A 213 -12.18 6.67 6.70
CA SER A 213 -11.50 7.97 6.76
C SER A 213 -12.42 9.12 7.21
N ARG A 214 -13.67 8.85 7.60
CA ARG A 214 -14.62 9.89 7.99
C ARG A 214 -14.13 10.75 9.15
N LEU A 215 -13.76 10.12 10.27
CA LEU A 215 -13.30 10.85 11.46
C LEU A 215 -12.05 11.70 11.20
N ALA A 216 -11.13 11.20 10.36
CA ALA A 216 -9.97 11.97 9.95
C ALA A 216 -10.34 13.18 9.08
N CYS A 217 -11.35 13.04 8.21
CA CYS A 217 -11.87 14.15 7.43
C CYS A 217 -12.50 15.22 8.34
N GLU A 218 -13.36 14.80 9.27
CA GLU A 218 -14.08 15.70 10.17
C GLU A 218 -13.11 16.53 11.03
N GLN A 219 -11.97 15.95 11.39
CA GLN A 219 -10.90 16.64 12.11
C GLN A 219 -10.21 17.74 11.29
N VAL A 220 -10.14 17.60 9.97
CA VAL A 220 -9.50 18.58 9.08
C VAL A 220 -10.48 19.64 8.58
N PHE A 221 -11.72 19.25 8.27
CA PHE A 221 -12.65 20.08 7.48
C PHE A 221 -14.01 20.34 8.12
N ASP A 222 -14.37 19.67 9.22
CA ASP A 222 -15.74 19.52 9.75
C ASP A 222 -16.65 18.52 8.99
N ALA A 223 -17.71 18.06 9.67
CA ALA A 223 -18.61 17.02 9.16
C ALA A 223 -19.52 17.45 8.03
N GLN A 224 -19.90 18.73 7.96
CA GLN A 224 -20.72 19.20 6.86
C GLN A 224 -19.88 19.26 5.59
N ARG A 225 -18.70 19.86 5.68
CA ARG A 225 -17.78 19.97 4.56
C ARG A 225 -17.34 18.62 4.03
N CYS A 226 -17.07 17.65 4.90
CA CYS A 226 -16.69 16.29 4.47
C CYS A 226 -17.72 15.60 3.59
N LYS A 227 -19.02 15.87 3.77
CA LYS A 227 -20.08 15.32 2.91
C LYS A 227 -20.02 15.89 1.49
N ASP A 228 -19.64 17.15 1.38
CA ASP A 228 -19.65 17.91 0.12
C ASP A 228 -18.33 17.79 -0.65
N ILE A 229 -17.26 17.29 -0.01
CA ILE A 229 -15.96 17.05 -0.67
C ILE A 229 -16.10 15.96 -1.74
N ASP A 230 -15.79 16.33 -2.98
CA ASP A 230 -15.74 15.47 -4.17
C ASP A 230 -14.37 15.47 -4.87
N TRP A 231 -13.42 16.27 -4.37
CA TRP A 231 -12.12 16.49 -5.00
C TRP A 231 -11.06 15.47 -4.58
N ILE A 232 -11.35 14.58 -3.64
CA ILE A 232 -10.46 13.52 -3.15
C ILE A 232 -11.19 12.17 -3.12
N ALA A 233 -10.49 11.13 -3.58
CA ALA A 233 -10.95 9.75 -3.53
C ALA A 233 -9.83 8.88 -2.96
N GLY A 234 -10.07 8.26 -1.80
CA GLY A 234 -9.01 7.59 -1.08
C GLY A 234 -9.43 6.39 -0.25
N LYS A 235 -8.43 5.60 0.16
CA LYS A 235 -8.59 4.39 0.96
C LYS A 235 -7.64 4.38 2.14
N THR A 236 -8.16 4.05 3.31
CA THR A 236 -7.35 3.74 4.49
C THR A 236 -6.85 2.30 4.48
N GLY A 237 -5.73 2.04 5.15
CA GLY A 237 -5.31 0.71 5.57
C GLY A 237 -4.92 0.70 7.05
N THR A 238 -5.34 -0.34 7.76
CA THR A 238 -5.00 -0.59 9.15
C THR A 238 -4.41 -1.99 9.25
N PRO A 239 -3.08 -2.13 9.11
CA PRO A 239 -2.40 -3.38 9.44
C PRO A 239 -2.73 -3.81 10.86
N THR A 240 -3.00 -5.10 11.07
CA THR A 240 -3.27 -5.62 12.41
C THR A 240 -2.03 -5.44 13.28
N PHE A 241 -2.23 -4.88 14.48
CA PHE A 241 -1.17 -4.70 15.45
C PHE A 241 -1.53 -5.45 16.74
N PRO A 242 -0.74 -6.45 17.18
CA PRO A 242 -1.08 -7.31 18.32
C PRO A 242 -1.33 -6.58 19.65
N ASN A 243 -0.91 -5.32 19.75
CA ASN A 243 -0.97 -4.53 20.96
C ASN A 243 -1.94 -3.35 20.86
N ASP A 244 -2.86 -3.35 19.89
CA ASP A 244 -3.88 -2.30 19.76
C ASP A 244 -4.71 -2.12 21.05
N ASP A 245 -4.94 -3.20 21.78
CA ASP A 245 -5.73 -3.17 23.02
C ASP A 245 -4.92 -2.97 24.31
N ARG A 246 -3.59 -2.86 24.20
CA ARG A 246 -2.68 -2.77 25.36
C ARG A 246 -2.16 -1.35 25.56
N SER A 247 -2.06 -0.95 26.81
CA SER A 247 -1.31 0.22 27.25
C SER A 247 0.19 -0.08 27.35
N LEU A 248 1.02 0.97 27.36
CA LEU A 248 2.47 0.86 27.59
C LEU A 248 2.81 0.15 28.91
N ASP A 249 2.05 0.38 29.99
CA ASP A 249 2.28 -0.27 31.28
C ASP A 249 1.95 -1.77 31.26
N GLU A 250 0.92 -2.16 30.52
CA GLU A 250 0.61 -3.58 30.29
C GLU A 250 1.70 -4.26 29.45
N LEU A 251 2.21 -3.56 28.43
CA LEU A 251 3.32 -4.05 27.62
C LEU A 251 4.61 -4.15 28.43
N TRP A 252 4.90 -3.17 29.29
CA TRP A 252 6.06 -3.22 30.17
C TRP A 252 6.02 -4.44 31.08
N ARG A 253 4.86 -4.72 31.69
CA ARG A 253 4.66 -5.93 32.52
C ARG A 253 4.79 -7.22 31.73
N LEU A 254 4.23 -7.27 30.52
CA LEU A 254 4.28 -8.45 29.65
C LEU A 254 5.70 -8.73 29.12
N CYS A 255 6.38 -7.66 28.70
CA CYS A 255 7.65 -7.72 27.99
C CYS A 255 8.87 -7.47 28.89
N GLY A 256 8.67 -7.25 30.19
CA GLY A 256 9.71 -7.20 31.21
C GLY A 256 10.48 -8.52 31.35
N ARG A 257 11.74 -8.44 31.80
CA ARG A 257 12.64 -9.61 31.94
C ARG A 257 12.09 -10.61 32.97
N GLY A 258 12.15 -11.91 32.65
CA GLY A 258 11.91 -13.01 33.60
C GLY A 258 10.55 -13.72 33.50
N ALA A 259 9.62 -13.25 32.66
CA ALA A 259 8.35 -13.95 32.44
C ALA A 259 8.52 -15.14 31.47
N ALA A 260 8.01 -16.32 31.85
CA ALA A 260 7.75 -17.39 30.88
C ALA A 260 6.63 -16.91 29.96
N ARG A 261 6.91 -16.85 28.65
CA ARG A 261 5.99 -16.31 27.64
C ARG A 261 5.54 -17.41 26.69
N THR A 262 4.26 -17.40 26.36
CA THR A 262 3.74 -18.11 25.20
C THR A 262 4.28 -17.50 23.91
N ARG A 263 4.17 -18.25 22.80
CA ARG A 263 4.57 -17.77 21.47
C ARG A 263 3.82 -16.50 21.03
N ALA A 264 2.54 -16.38 21.43
CA ALA A 264 1.73 -15.19 21.15
C ALA A 264 2.24 -13.96 21.93
N GLU A 265 2.63 -14.15 23.20
CA GLU A 265 3.20 -13.09 24.03
C GLU A 265 4.61 -12.69 23.58
N GLN A 266 5.40 -13.62 23.04
CA GLN A 266 6.67 -13.29 22.38
C GLN A 266 6.45 -12.42 21.13
N ALA A 267 5.45 -12.72 20.31
CA ALA A 267 5.12 -11.90 19.14
C ALA A 267 4.64 -10.49 19.53
N ALA A 268 3.89 -10.37 20.63
CA ALA A 268 3.47 -9.08 21.19
C ALA A 268 4.65 -8.22 21.67
N CYS A 269 5.77 -8.84 22.07
CA CYS A 269 6.99 -8.14 22.50
C CYS A 269 7.99 -7.85 21.37
N GLY A 270 7.62 -8.10 20.11
CA GLY A 270 8.43 -7.73 18.95
C GLY A 270 8.46 -6.21 18.69
N PRO A 271 9.04 -5.78 17.55
CA PRO A 271 9.11 -4.36 17.18
C PRO A 271 7.71 -3.71 17.21
N LEU A 272 7.52 -2.72 18.11
CA LEU A 272 6.27 -2.00 18.30
C LEU A 272 6.10 -0.92 17.23
N ARG A 273 5.82 -1.32 15.99
CA ARG A 273 5.68 -0.40 14.85
C ARG A 273 4.25 -0.34 14.33
N PRO A 274 3.38 0.44 14.97
CA PRO A 274 1.97 0.48 14.68
C PRO A 274 1.66 1.37 13.46
N TYR A 275 1.60 0.81 12.26
CA TYR A 275 1.38 1.63 11.07
C TYR A 275 -0.08 1.90 10.72
N LYS A 276 -0.33 3.05 10.08
CA LYS A 276 -1.58 3.39 9.39
C LYS A 276 -1.27 3.87 7.98
N TRP A 277 -2.15 3.50 7.06
CA TRP A 277 -2.05 3.84 5.65
C TRP A 277 -3.21 4.74 5.23
N TYR A 278 -2.92 5.65 4.30
CA TYR A 278 -3.91 6.28 3.46
C TYR A 278 -3.33 6.55 2.08
N VAL A 279 -4.10 6.27 1.04
CA VAL A 279 -3.76 6.62 -0.34
C VAL A 279 -4.95 7.28 -1.00
N ALA A 280 -4.71 8.34 -1.76
CA ALA A 280 -5.77 9.03 -2.48
C ALA A 280 -5.32 9.59 -3.83
N ALA A 281 -6.26 9.66 -4.76
CA ALA A 281 -6.21 10.56 -5.91
C ALA A 281 -6.95 11.85 -5.55
N TYR A 282 -6.46 12.99 -6.03
CA TYR A 282 -7.11 14.28 -5.77
C TYR A 282 -6.94 15.29 -6.91
N ARG A 283 -7.88 16.23 -6.95
CA ARG A 283 -7.96 17.33 -7.90
C ARG A 283 -7.35 18.59 -7.27
N THR A 284 -6.58 19.34 -8.06
CA THR A 284 -5.96 20.60 -7.63
C THR A 284 -6.61 21.83 -8.22
N GLU A 285 -7.27 21.69 -9.36
CA GLU A 285 -7.96 22.78 -10.05
C GLU A 285 -9.48 22.66 -9.88
N ARG A 286 -10.14 23.76 -9.51
CA ARG A 286 -11.61 23.79 -9.38
C ARG A 286 -12.24 23.71 -10.77
N GLY A 287 -13.19 22.79 -10.95
CA GLY A 287 -13.90 22.60 -12.20
C GLY A 287 -13.21 21.66 -13.20
N ASP A 288 -11.95 21.27 -12.99
CA ASP A 288 -11.34 20.18 -13.75
C ASP A 288 -11.79 18.82 -13.16
N PRO A 289 -12.54 17.98 -13.91
CA PRO A 289 -12.98 16.69 -13.40
C PRO A 289 -11.84 15.66 -13.28
N ARG A 290 -10.68 15.92 -13.90
CA ARG A 290 -9.56 14.98 -13.97
C ARG A 290 -8.83 14.86 -12.64
N TRP A 291 -8.42 13.64 -12.31
CA TRP A 291 -7.54 13.38 -11.18
C TRP A 291 -6.12 13.82 -11.53
N THR A 292 -5.67 14.94 -10.95
CA THR A 292 -4.39 15.57 -11.32
C THR A 292 -3.21 15.13 -10.46
N LYS A 293 -3.47 14.64 -9.25
CA LYS A 293 -2.44 14.30 -8.27
C LYS A 293 -2.81 13.05 -7.50
N VAL A 294 -1.81 12.44 -6.88
CA VAL A 294 -1.97 11.34 -5.94
C VAL A 294 -1.12 11.57 -4.71
N ILE A 295 -1.50 10.94 -3.60
CA ILE A 295 -0.76 10.97 -2.35
C ILE A 295 -0.84 9.61 -1.67
N GLY A 296 0.29 9.10 -1.19
CA GLY A 296 0.37 7.91 -0.34
C GLY A 296 1.05 8.26 0.97
N VAL A 297 0.38 8.01 2.08
CA VAL A 297 0.87 8.28 3.45
C VAL A 297 0.95 6.97 4.21
N LEU A 298 2.15 6.66 4.70
CA LEU A 298 2.41 5.66 5.71
C LEU A 298 2.86 6.40 6.96
N THR A 299 2.14 6.24 8.07
CA THR A 299 2.51 6.86 9.34
C THR A 299 2.58 5.82 10.43
N GLU A 300 3.58 5.95 11.30
CA GLU A 300 3.63 5.21 12.55
C GLU A 300 2.73 5.93 13.57
N ARG A 301 1.88 5.17 14.25
CA ARG A 301 0.96 5.70 15.26
C ARG A 301 1.72 6.04 16.53
N ASN A 302 1.35 7.16 17.14
CA ASN A 302 1.88 7.57 18.43
C ASN A 302 1.10 6.94 19.60
N TRP A 303 1.73 6.93 20.76
CA TRP A 303 1.12 6.61 22.04
C TRP A 303 0.52 7.87 22.67
N ILE A 304 -0.70 7.77 23.17
CA ILE A 304 -1.40 8.84 23.89
C ILE A 304 -0.82 8.89 25.30
N ARG A 305 -0.26 10.05 25.67
CA ARG A 305 0.44 10.25 26.94
C ARG A 305 -0.41 9.87 28.16
N ASP A 306 -1.67 10.30 28.17
CA ASP A 306 -2.54 10.19 29.35
C ASP A 306 -3.05 8.76 29.59
N THR A 307 -3.25 8.00 28.52
CA THR A 307 -3.80 6.63 28.60
C THR A 307 -2.74 5.55 28.41
N GLY A 308 -1.56 5.93 27.91
CA GLY A 308 -0.54 4.99 27.44
C GLY A 308 -1.03 4.09 26.30
N ARG A 309 -2.18 4.38 25.68
CA ARG A 309 -2.76 3.58 24.58
C ARG A 309 -2.38 4.18 23.23
N ILE A 310 -2.47 3.37 22.20
CA ILE A 310 -2.12 3.76 20.85
C ILE A 310 -3.19 4.65 20.22
N HIS A 311 -2.78 5.70 19.51
CA HIS A 311 -3.69 6.56 18.77
C HIS A 311 -4.25 5.82 17.56
N GLY A 312 -5.58 5.77 17.44
CA GLY A 312 -6.22 5.07 16.33
C GLY A 312 -6.08 3.53 16.40
N ALA A 313 -6.26 2.94 17.59
CA ALA A 313 -6.26 1.50 17.83
C ALA A 313 -7.31 0.78 16.96
N GLY A 314 -6.98 -0.33 16.30
CA GLY A 314 -7.89 -0.98 15.36
C GLY A 314 -8.43 0.04 14.34
N ASP A 315 -9.72 0.00 14.01
CA ASP A 315 -10.37 1.05 13.21
C ASP A 315 -11.11 2.10 14.07
N HIS A 316 -10.74 2.24 15.34
CA HIS A 316 -11.33 3.22 16.25
C HIS A 316 -10.63 4.58 16.12
N GLY A 317 -11.41 5.66 16.11
CA GLY A 317 -10.90 7.02 16.05
C GLY A 317 -10.39 7.46 14.66
N PRO A 318 -9.82 8.68 14.56
CA PRO A 318 -9.32 9.22 13.30
C PRO A 318 -8.08 8.44 12.82
N ASN A 319 -8.05 8.13 11.52
CA ASN A 319 -6.86 7.55 10.90
C ASN A 319 -5.81 8.66 10.67
N PRO A 320 -4.65 8.64 11.36
CA PRO A 320 -3.66 9.72 11.26
C PRO A 320 -3.05 9.85 9.86
N ALA A 321 -2.94 8.75 9.09
CA ALA A 321 -2.45 8.85 7.71
C ALA A 321 -3.44 9.59 6.80
N ALA A 322 -4.74 9.38 7.01
CA ALA A 322 -5.79 10.08 6.28
C ALA A 322 -5.81 11.56 6.64
N GLU A 323 -5.67 11.89 7.92
CA GLU A 323 -5.58 13.28 8.39
C GLU A 323 -4.41 14.01 7.73
N ILE A 324 -3.20 13.45 7.81
CA ILE A 324 -2.00 14.01 7.18
C ILE A 324 -2.23 14.22 5.67
N ALA A 325 -2.76 13.21 4.98
CA ALA A 325 -3.01 13.29 3.55
C ALA A 325 -4.03 14.39 3.19
N MET A 326 -5.11 14.50 3.95
CA MET A 326 -6.16 15.50 3.75
C MET A 326 -5.67 16.92 4.05
N GLN A 327 -4.80 17.09 5.05
CA GLN A 327 -4.13 18.36 5.29
C GLN A 327 -3.20 18.74 4.13
N VAL A 328 -2.35 17.82 3.67
CA VAL A 328 -1.40 18.08 2.57
C VAL A 328 -2.14 18.35 1.26
N ALA A 329 -3.05 17.46 0.86
CA ALA A 329 -3.81 17.59 -0.38
C ALA A 329 -4.78 18.78 -0.33
N GLY A 330 -5.42 19.01 0.82
CA GLY A 330 -6.30 20.13 1.05
C GLY A 330 -5.61 21.48 0.97
N ARG A 331 -4.40 21.62 1.53
CA ARG A 331 -3.59 22.85 1.35
C ARG A 331 -3.15 23.02 -0.10
N HIS A 332 -2.65 21.95 -0.72
CA HIS A 332 -2.19 21.99 -2.11
C HIS A 332 -3.30 22.39 -3.10
N ALA A 333 -4.53 21.92 -2.87
CA ALA A 333 -5.68 22.27 -3.70
C ALA A 333 -6.46 23.52 -3.23
N GLY A 334 -5.96 24.23 -2.20
CA GLY A 334 -6.58 25.47 -1.70
C GLY A 334 -7.90 25.29 -0.95
N PHE A 335 -8.16 24.10 -0.38
CA PHE A 335 -9.30 23.81 0.49
C PHE A 335 -9.01 24.05 1.98
N VAL A 336 -7.74 23.99 2.41
CA VAL A 336 -7.31 24.33 3.78
C VAL A 336 -6.47 25.61 3.75
N THR A 337 -6.79 26.58 4.60
CA THR A 337 -5.99 27.80 4.78
C THR A 337 -4.92 27.59 5.85
N GLY A 338 -3.69 28.03 5.59
CA GLY A 338 -2.54 27.90 6.50
C GLY A 338 -1.24 27.56 5.76
N TYR A 339 -0.18 28.32 6.01
CA TYR A 339 1.06 28.38 5.23
C TYR A 339 1.73 27.02 4.97
N ILE A 340 2.10 26.79 3.70
CA ILE A 340 3.36 26.11 3.37
C ILE A 340 4.41 27.23 3.40
N GLN A 341 5.20 27.30 4.47
CA GLN A 341 6.52 27.93 4.42
C GLN A 341 7.52 26.85 4.00
#